data_AF-A0A4R4MAZ8-F1
#
_entry.id   AF-A0A4R4MAZ8-F1
#
_cell.length_a   1.000
_cell.length_b   1.000
_cell.length_c   1.000
_cell.angle_alpha   90.00
_cell.angle_beta   90.00
_cell.angle_gamma   90.00
#
_symmetry.space_group_name_H-M   'P 1'
#
loop_
_entity.id
_entity.type
_entity.pdbx_description
1 polymer ?
#
loop_
_entity_poly.entity_id
_entity_poly.type
_entity_poly.pdbx_seq_one_letter_code
_entity_poly.pdbx_strand_id
1 'polypeptide(L)'
;MKLTDWRGNEYGVGDLVLYPRMSGRSCEVREARVLDIWQVHYDDYKWKRWTGEGPEPMKTVFDGWDDDGNRVDKEVSALETRIKLRPTGRSSRGFMDYSWRKDNGIDVKDVTLTIIENITALGG
;
A
#
# COMPACT_ATOMS: atom_id res chain seq x y z
N MET A 1 9.83 0.99 -9.66
CA MET A 1 9.27 2.18 -8.97
C MET A 1 9.86 2.24 -7.56
N LYS A 2 10.16 3.43 -7.07
CA LYS A 2 10.50 3.68 -5.66
C LYS A 2 9.41 4.54 -5.03
N LEU A 3 9.24 4.43 -3.72
CA LEU A 3 8.37 5.26 -2.90
C LEU A 3 9.20 5.91 -1.80
N THR A 4 8.62 6.90 -1.13
CA THR A 4 9.25 7.64 -0.05
C THR A 4 8.39 7.54 1.19
N ASP A 5 8.98 7.14 2.32
CA ASP A 5 8.27 7.09 3.59
C ASP A 5 8.09 8.50 4.19
N TRP A 6 7.29 8.59 5.25
CA TRP A 6 6.99 9.85 5.93
C TRP A 6 8.22 10.55 6.55
N ARG A 7 9.37 9.87 6.64
CA ARG A 7 10.66 10.42 7.11
C ARG A 7 11.55 10.85 5.95
N GLY A 8 11.12 10.70 4.70
CA GLY A 8 11.91 11.01 3.52
C GLY A 8 12.82 9.88 3.03
N ASN A 9 12.73 8.66 3.59
CA ASN A 9 13.55 7.54 3.14
C ASN A 9 12.94 6.86 1.93
N GLU A 10 13.73 6.66 0.89
CA GLU A 10 13.31 5.86 -0.26
C GLU A 10 13.27 4.36 0.06
N TYR A 11 12.31 3.67 -0.55
CA TYR A 11 12.26 2.21 -0.58
C TYR A 11 11.65 1.71 -1.89
N GLY A 12 12.02 0.49 -2.28
CA GLY A 12 11.61 -0.16 -3.52
C GLY A 12 11.47 -1.66 -3.35
N VAL A 13 11.30 -2.35 -4.47
CA VAL A 13 11.25 -3.82 -4.51
C VAL A 13 12.55 -4.40 -3.95
N GLY A 14 12.42 -5.36 -3.04
CA GLY A 14 13.54 -5.98 -2.34
C GLY A 14 13.80 -5.42 -0.95
N ASP A 15 13.40 -4.18 -0.66
CA ASP A 15 13.69 -3.54 0.63
C ASP A 15 12.81 -4.08 1.76
N LEU A 16 13.27 -3.88 3.00
CA LEU A 16 12.50 -4.17 4.20
C LEU A 16 11.74 -2.92 4.66
N VAL A 17 10.48 -3.13 5.03
CA VAL A 17 9.60 -2.09 5.55
C VAL A 17 8.86 -2.57 6.79
N LEU A 18 8.44 -1.61 7.61
CA LEU A 18 7.43 -1.81 8.64
C LEU A 18 6.08 -1.31 8.15
N TYR A 19 5.01 -2.04 8.47
CA TYR A 19 3.65 -1.62 8.18
C TYR A 19 2.70 -1.98 9.34
N PRO A 20 1.69 -1.14 9.62
CA PRO A 20 0.68 -1.46 10.62
C PRO A 20 -0.30 -2.50 10.09
N ARG A 21 -0.80 -3.34 10.98
CA ARG A 21 -1.84 -4.33 10.72
C ARG A 21 -2.80 -4.41 11.89
N MET A 22 -4.08 -4.60 11.56
CA MET A 22 -5.09 -4.97 12.55
C MET A 22 -5.00 -6.48 12.85
N SER A 23 -4.88 -6.83 14.13
CA SER A 23 -5.03 -8.19 14.62
C SER A 23 -6.16 -8.23 15.65
N GLY A 24 -7.38 -8.51 15.18
CA GLY A 24 -8.59 -8.41 15.99
C GLY A 24 -8.88 -6.96 16.37
N ARG A 25 -8.90 -6.65 17.67
CA ARG A 25 -9.20 -5.31 18.21
C ARG A 25 -7.96 -4.45 18.48
N SER A 26 -6.76 -4.92 18.16
CA SER A 26 -5.57 -4.15 18.44
C SER A 26 -4.60 -4.13 17.26
N CYS A 27 -3.89 -3.01 17.14
CA CYS A 27 -2.89 -2.79 16.12
C CYS A 27 -1.60 -3.55 16.48
N GLU A 28 -0.86 -3.93 15.45
CA GLU A 28 0.52 -4.39 15.55
C GLU A 28 1.33 -3.84 14.36
N VAL A 29 2.64 -3.74 14.53
CA VAL A 29 3.55 -3.39 13.44
C VAL A 29 4.25 -4.67 12.98
N ARG A 30 4.30 -4.91 11.67
CA ARG A 30 4.98 -6.07 11.07
C ARG A 30 6.10 -5.63 10.15
N GLU A 31 7.15 -6.44 10.11
CA GLU A 31 8.23 -6.33 9.13
C GLU A 31 7.89 -7.16 7.89
N ALA A 32 8.15 -6.60 6.71
CA ALA A 32 7.96 -7.30 5.44
C ALA A 32 9.00 -6.88 4.40
N ARG A 33 9.24 -7.77 3.43
CA ARG A 33 9.98 -7.46 2.22
C ARG A 33 9.03 -6.99 1.13
N VAL A 34 9.41 -5.93 0.41
CA VAL A 34 8.67 -5.45 -0.75
C VAL A 34 8.86 -6.40 -1.93
N LEU A 35 7.77 -6.89 -2.50
CA LEU A 35 7.78 -7.79 -3.66
C LEU A 35 7.46 -7.05 -4.96
N ASP A 36 6.54 -6.09 -4.92
CA ASP A 36 6.09 -5.36 -6.10
C ASP A 36 5.48 -4.03 -5.68
N ILE A 37 5.61 -3.02 -6.54
CA ILE A 37 5.00 -1.68 -6.39
C ILE A 37 4.39 -1.33 -7.74
N TRP A 38 3.09 -1.08 -7.78
CA TRP A 38 2.38 -0.81 -9.03
C TRP A 38 1.24 0.17 -8.86
N GLN A 39 0.88 0.82 -9.96
CA GLN A 39 -0.31 1.66 -10.04
C GLN A 39 -1.51 0.83 -10.54
N VAL A 40 -2.69 1.13 -10.04
CA VAL A 40 -3.96 0.57 -10.49
C VAL A 40 -4.95 1.69 -10.78
N HIS A 41 -5.97 1.40 -11.58
CA HIS A 41 -7.17 2.20 -11.68
C HIS A 41 -8.40 1.29 -11.56
N TYR A 42 -9.54 1.87 -11.21
CA TYR A 42 -10.81 1.17 -11.17
C TYR A 42 -11.55 1.39 -12.48
N ASP A 43 -11.77 0.31 -13.23
CA ASP A 43 -12.45 0.33 -14.52
C ASP A 43 -13.27 -0.96 -14.71
N ASP A 44 -14.45 -0.84 -15.30
CA ASP A 44 -15.40 -1.94 -15.51
C ASP A 44 -15.61 -2.78 -14.23
N TYR A 45 -15.90 -2.08 -13.12
CA TYR A 45 -16.11 -2.64 -11.79
C TYR A 45 -14.94 -3.47 -11.22
N LYS A 46 -13.74 -3.35 -11.78
CA LYS A 46 -12.56 -4.12 -11.39
C LYS A 46 -11.33 -3.22 -11.26
N TRP A 47 -10.44 -3.61 -10.35
CA TRP A 47 -9.12 -3.01 -10.26
C TRP A 47 -8.20 -3.59 -11.33
N LYS A 48 -7.66 -2.74 -12.20
CA LYS A 48 -6.73 -3.10 -13.26
C LYS A 48 -5.37 -2.48 -12.99
N ARG A 49 -4.29 -3.23 -13.23
CA ARG A 49 -2.92 -2.69 -13.17
C ARG A 49 -2.72 -1.74 -14.33
N TRP A 50 -2.20 -0.56 -14.04
CA TRP A 50 -1.79 0.40 -15.06
C TRP A 50 -0.39 0.02 -15.56
N THR A 51 -0.24 -0.08 -16.88
CA THR A 51 1.03 -0.47 -17.52
C THR A 51 1.87 0.74 -17.94
N GLY A 52 1.30 1.95 -17.91
CA GLY A 52 1.93 3.15 -18.46
C GLY A 52 1.70 3.35 -19.95
N GLU A 53 1.00 2.43 -20.62
CA GLU A 53 0.70 2.50 -22.04
C GLU A 53 -0.66 3.18 -22.26
N GLY A 54 -0.66 4.35 -22.91
CA GLY A 54 -1.86 5.11 -23.25
C GLY A 54 -2.10 6.32 -22.35
N PRO A 55 -3.25 7.00 -22.51
CA PRO A 55 -3.59 8.14 -21.68
C PRO A 55 -3.80 7.71 -20.23
N GLU A 56 -3.30 8.51 -19.30
CA GLU A 56 -3.49 8.27 -17.88
C GLU A 56 -5.00 8.28 -17.55
N PRO A 57 -5.51 7.27 -16.80
CA PRO A 57 -6.90 7.26 -16.41
C PRO A 57 -7.18 8.41 -15.42
N MET A 58 -8.17 9.23 -15.74
CA MET A 58 -8.60 10.38 -14.96
C MET A 58 -9.95 10.12 -14.30
N LYS A 59 -10.20 10.77 -13.17
CA LYS A 59 -11.52 10.82 -12.51
C LYS A 59 -11.88 12.25 -12.15
N THR A 60 -13.16 12.55 -12.22
CA THR A 60 -13.72 13.83 -11.78
C THR A 60 -13.97 13.79 -10.28
N VAL A 61 -13.43 14.75 -9.55
CA VAL A 61 -13.69 14.94 -8.11
C VAL A 61 -14.26 16.32 -7.87
N PHE A 62 -15.10 16.43 -6.86
CA PHE A 62 -15.64 17.70 -6.41
C PHE A 62 -14.52 18.57 -5.82
N ASP A 63 -14.39 19.80 -6.31
CA ASP A 63 -13.34 20.76 -5.94
C ASP A 63 -13.91 22.06 -5.35
N GLY A 64 -15.20 22.08 -5.00
CA GLY A 64 -15.85 23.19 -4.32
C GLY A 64 -17.01 23.82 -5.09
N TRP A 65 -17.37 25.01 -4.65
CA TRP A 65 -18.38 25.86 -5.30
C TRP A 65 -17.70 27.17 -5.70
N ASP A 66 -18.05 27.72 -6.86
CA ASP A 66 -17.59 29.04 -7.27
C ASP A 66 -18.37 30.16 -6.55
N ASP A 67 -17.98 31.41 -6.76
CA ASP A 67 -18.60 32.59 -6.15
C ASP A 67 -20.08 32.77 -6.54
N ASP A 68 -20.49 32.18 -7.66
CA ASP A 68 -21.86 32.18 -8.18
C ASP A 68 -22.69 31.00 -7.63
N GLY A 69 -22.08 30.13 -6.81
CA GLY A 69 -22.73 28.96 -6.21
C GLY A 69 -22.89 27.77 -7.15
N ASN A 70 -22.11 27.70 -8.24
CA ASN A 70 -22.06 26.55 -9.12
C ASN A 70 -21.03 25.53 -8.62
N ARG A 71 -21.33 24.25 -8.84
CA ARG A 71 -20.42 23.15 -8.51
C ARG A 71 -19.21 23.20 -9.43
N VAL A 72 -18.03 23.24 -8.83
CA VAL A 72 -16.75 23.12 -9.52
C VAL A 72 -16.23 21.71 -9.32
N ASP A 73 -15.97 21.04 -10.44
CA ASP A 73 -15.34 19.73 -10.46
C ASP A 73 -13.95 19.86 -11.09
N LYS A 74 -13.03 19.00 -10.66
CA LYS A 74 -11.66 18.93 -11.16
C LYS A 74 -11.34 17.53 -11.61
N GLU A 75 -10.59 17.43 -12.70
CA GLU A 75 -10.01 16.16 -13.13
C GLU A 75 -8.71 15.91 -12.36
N VAL A 76 -8.64 14.74 -11.73
CA VAL A 76 -7.46 14.25 -11.03
C VAL A 76 -7.13 12.85 -11.53
N SER A 77 -5.88 12.43 -11.33
CA SER A 77 -5.48 11.05 -11.61
C SER A 77 -6.39 10.06 -10.88
N ALA A 78 -6.87 9.05 -11.61
CA ALA A 78 -7.57 7.90 -11.05
C ALA A 78 -6.60 6.80 -10.62
N LEU A 79 -5.29 7.00 -10.79
CA LEU A 79 -4.29 6.02 -10.40
C LEU A 79 -4.11 5.97 -8.88
N GLU A 80 -4.12 4.75 -8.35
CA GLU A 80 -3.78 4.45 -6.97
C GLU A 80 -2.55 3.57 -6.92
N THR A 81 -1.62 3.87 -6.01
CA THR A 81 -0.44 3.03 -5.81
C THR A 81 -0.74 1.90 -4.83
N ARG A 82 -0.36 0.68 -5.20
CA ARG A 82 -0.43 -0.51 -4.35
C ARG A 82 0.95 -1.14 -4.21
N ILE A 83 1.12 -1.82 -3.09
CA ILE A 83 2.37 -2.51 -2.76
C ILE A 83 2.08 -3.92 -2.27
N LYS A 84 2.85 -4.88 -2.80
CA LYS A 84 2.81 -6.28 -2.39
C LYS A 84 3.98 -6.53 -1.47
N LEU A 85 3.69 -7.11 -0.32
CA LEU A 85 4.64 -7.35 0.74
C LEU A 85 4.64 -8.83 1.13
N ARG A 86 5.83 -9.36 1.44
CA ARG A 86 6.00 -10.65 2.10
C ARG A 86 6.41 -10.44 3.54
N PRO A 87 5.53 -10.67 4.52
CA PRO A 87 5.90 -10.53 5.92
C PRO A 87 7.05 -11.48 6.28
N THR A 88 8.03 -10.99 7.04
CA THR A 88 9.24 -11.78 7.38
C THR A 88 9.03 -12.74 8.54
N GLY A 89 7.93 -12.57 9.27
CA GLY A 89 7.69 -13.28 10.53
C GLY A 89 7.91 -12.44 11.78
N ARG A 90 8.50 -11.25 11.66
CA ARG A 90 8.71 -10.35 12.80
C ARG A 90 7.53 -9.40 12.98
N SER A 91 7.08 -9.25 14.22
CA SER A 91 6.09 -8.24 14.60
C SER A 91 6.37 -7.67 15.98
N SER A 92 5.80 -6.49 16.25
CA SER A 92 5.91 -5.79 17.53
C SER A 92 5.29 -6.54 18.71
N ARG A 93 4.55 -7.64 18.47
CA ARG A 93 3.92 -8.43 19.53
C ARG A 93 4.78 -9.54 20.11
N GLY A 94 5.97 -9.79 19.57
CA GLY A 94 6.91 -10.75 20.12
C GLY A 94 6.42 -12.21 20.04
N PHE A 95 7.12 -13.02 19.26
CA PHE A 95 7.23 -14.49 19.34
C PHE A 95 5.98 -15.39 19.15
N MET A 96 4.80 -15.08 19.68
CA MET A 96 3.75 -16.12 19.85
C MET A 96 2.97 -16.53 18.60
N ASP A 97 2.75 -15.63 17.63
CA ASP A 97 1.92 -15.97 16.44
C ASP A 97 2.74 -16.62 15.32
N TYR A 98 4.08 -16.61 15.40
CA TYR A 98 4.96 -16.94 14.27
C TYR A 98 5.85 -18.16 14.48
N SER A 99 6.34 -18.46 15.70
CA SER A 99 7.02 -19.74 15.95
C SER A 99 6.06 -20.90 15.68
N TRP A 100 4.85 -20.85 16.24
CA TRP A 100 3.82 -21.86 16.02
C TRP A 100 3.46 -22.05 14.54
N ARG A 101 3.32 -20.97 13.75
CA ARG A 101 2.98 -21.09 12.32
C ARG A 101 4.12 -21.70 11.50
N LYS A 102 5.37 -21.28 11.76
CA LYS A 102 6.55 -21.80 11.06
C LYS A 102 6.81 -23.26 11.44
N ASP A 103 6.65 -23.62 12.71
CA ASP A 103 6.78 -24.98 13.23
C ASP A 103 5.69 -25.93 12.70
N ASN A 104 4.55 -25.38 12.25
CA ASN A 104 3.45 -26.12 11.61
C ASN A 104 3.42 -25.99 10.07
N GLY A 105 4.48 -25.46 9.43
CA GLY A 105 4.57 -25.36 7.96
C GLY A 105 3.55 -24.40 7.34
N ILE A 106 3.02 -23.45 8.11
CA ILE A 106 2.05 -22.46 7.62
C ILE A 106 2.80 -21.34 6.91
N ASP A 107 2.67 -21.32 5.59
CA ASP A 107 3.31 -20.34 4.73
C ASP A 107 2.76 -18.93 4.98
N VAL A 108 3.65 -17.94 5.02
CA VAL A 108 3.27 -16.56 5.30
C VAL A 108 2.75 -15.93 4.00
N LYS A 109 1.43 -15.77 3.92
CA LYS A 109 0.78 -15.21 2.72
C LYS A 109 1.25 -13.79 2.44
N ASP A 110 1.52 -13.52 1.16
CA ASP A 110 1.74 -12.17 0.67
C ASP A 110 0.52 -11.30 0.96
N VAL A 111 0.77 -10.03 1.26
CA VAL A 111 -0.29 -9.03 1.51
C VAL A 111 -0.17 -7.89 0.50
N THR A 112 -1.31 -7.34 0.11
CA THR A 112 -1.36 -6.11 -0.69
C THR A 112 -1.85 -4.98 0.18
N LEU A 113 -1.08 -3.90 0.29
CA LEU A 113 -1.52 -2.69 0.98
C LEU A 113 -2.02 -1.66 -0.05
N THR A 114 -3.13 -1.03 0.31
CA THR A 114 -3.75 0.07 -0.45
C THR A 114 -3.50 1.43 0.21
N ILE A 115 -3.23 1.46 1.52
CA ILE A 115 -2.83 2.66 2.26
C ILE A 115 -1.33 2.55 2.50
N ILE A 116 -0.55 3.30 1.73
CA ILE A 116 0.92 3.25 1.75
C ILE A 116 1.56 4.30 2.66
N GLU A 117 0.79 5.31 3.09
CA GLU A 117 1.27 6.44 3.91
C GLU A 117 1.87 6.01 5.26
N ASN A 118 1.44 4.87 5.78
CA ASN A 118 1.90 4.35 7.08
C ASN A 118 3.03 3.32 6.96
N ILE A 119 3.65 3.19 5.78
CA ILE A 119 4.80 2.32 5.57
C ILE A 119 6.07 3.06 6.00
N THR A 120 6.95 2.38 6.70
CA THR A 120 8.21 2.93 7.21
C THR A 120 9.37 2.09 6.67
N ALA A 121 10.29 2.70 5.94
CA ALA A 121 11.45 2.00 5.39
C ALA A 121 12.44 1.61 6.51
N LEU A 122 13.03 0.41 6.49
CA LEU A 122 14.02 0.03 7.51
C LEU A 122 15.46 0.42 7.16
N GLY A 123 15.70 0.97 5.97
CA GLY A 123 17.04 1.21 5.44
C GLY A 123 17.68 -0.09 4.96
N GLY A 124 18.36 -0.01 3.81
CA GLY A 124 19.21 -1.08 3.27
C GLY A 124 20.64 -0.94 3.78
#